data_AF-A0A8S3UZR6-F1
#
_entry.id   AF-A0A8S3UZR6-F1
#
_cell.length_a   1.000
_cell.length_b   1.000
_cell.length_c   1.000
_cell.angle_alpha   90.00
_cell.angle_beta   90.00
_cell.angle_gamma   90.00
#
_symmetry.space_group_name_H-M   'P 1'
#
loop_
_entity.id
_entity.type
_entity.pdbx_description
1 polymer ?
#
loop_
_entity_poly.entity_id
_entity_poly.type
_entity_poly.pdbx_seq_one_letter_code
_entity_poly.pdbx_strand_id
1 'polypeptide(L)'
;MKGLSSDGFSRLRYHGFTSLNMGCNSAKYVKVVEDTKSDRVIRSALLIQKWYRRYMARLEARRRCTWEIFQSIEYAGEQDQLKLYNFFNDMLQQMEPDKCGQPKILRALSVSKRPVSMDSLTLEAEDANIYRLSNPDAITVEPMYSGPHITFPMTYSQLQSLIQAIKSKKRLHVKYLLELLLETREELKKLGNINQATTSISHKITVCGDLHGKLNDLFMIFHKNGLPSVDNPYIFNGDFVDRGSNSVEIVIILFASFLLYPNEMYINRGNHEDHIMNIRYGFVKEINRKYPAHATMVLRLFEDVFSWLPIATLIDRKLLVVHGGISDTTSLSDIAKIDRHKVRTRV
;
A
#
# COMPACT_ATOMS: atom_id res chain seq x y z
N MET A 1 14.42 -12.68 59.60
CA MET A 1 13.74 -11.37 59.71
C MET A 1 12.93 -11.14 58.44
N LYS A 2 11.60 -11.04 58.58
CA LYS A 2 10.53 -10.36 57.76
C LYS A 2 10.70 -10.33 56.22
N GLY A 3 9.83 -10.94 55.41
CA GLY A 3 8.44 -10.52 55.06
C GLY A 3 8.47 -9.81 53.68
N LEU A 4 7.58 -9.92 52.70
CA LEU A 4 6.15 -10.23 52.62
C LEU A 4 5.78 -10.64 51.17
N SER A 5 4.67 -11.37 51.08
CA SER A 5 4.00 -11.94 49.92
C SER A 5 3.27 -10.92 49.02
N SER A 6 3.07 -11.34 47.78
CA SER A 6 2.18 -10.76 46.77
C SER A 6 0.71 -10.84 47.19
N ASP A 7 0.07 -9.69 47.40
CA ASP A 7 -1.38 -9.54 47.33
C ASP A 7 -1.72 -8.07 47.11
N GLY A 8 -2.48 -7.78 46.06
CA GLY A 8 -2.87 -6.41 45.75
C GLY A 8 -3.56 -6.27 44.41
N PHE A 9 -4.81 -6.71 44.30
CA PHE A 9 -5.80 -5.92 43.57
C PHE A 9 -7.18 -6.09 44.22
N SER A 10 -7.68 -4.94 44.62
CA SER A 10 -8.76 -4.68 45.55
C SER A 10 -10.15 -4.86 44.93
N ARG A 11 -11.01 -5.54 45.69
CA ARG A 11 -12.48 -5.56 45.58
C ARG A 11 -13.03 -4.15 45.72
N LEU A 12 -13.73 -3.63 44.71
CA LEU A 12 -14.72 -2.57 44.87
C LEU A 12 -16.12 -3.14 44.63
N ARG A 13 -16.92 -3.09 45.69
CA ARG A 13 -18.34 -3.46 45.76
C ARG A 13 -19.15 -2.42 44.99
N TYR A 14 -20.16 -2.86 44.23
CA TYR A 14 -21.29 -2.01 43.89
C TYR A 14 -22.54 -2.48 44.64
N HIS A 15 -23.12 -1.53 45.35
CA HIS A 15 -24.36 -1.62 46.13
C HIS A 15 -25.58 -1.86 45.25
N GLY A 16 -26.56 -2.52 45.86
CA GLY A 16 -27.83 -2.88 45.24
C GLY A 16 -28.73 -1.70 44.92
N PHE A 17 -29.69 -1.99 44.03
CA PHE A 17 -30.97 -1.32 43.98
C PHE A 17 -32.04 -2.38 44.18
N THR A 18 -32.66 -2.32 45.36
CA THR A 18 -33.95 -2.94 45.69
C THR A 18 -35.06 -2.21 44.94
N SER A 19 -35.90 -2.94 44.23
CA SER A 19 -37.26 -2.53 43.89
C SER A 19 -38.18 -3.66 44.33
N LEU A 20 -38.97 -3.34 45.36
CA LEU A 20 -40.06 -4.15 45.88
C LEU A 20 -41.14 -4.33 44.81
N ASN A 21 -41.66 -5.55 44.70
CA ASN A 21 -43.08 -5.74 44.44
C ASN A 21 -43.56 -6.92 45.28
N MET A 22 -44.24 -6.60 46.38
CA MET A 22 -45.07 -7.53 47.14
C MET A 22 -46.36 -7.77 46.36
N GLY A 23 -46.73 -9.04 46.15
CA GLY A 23 -47.97 -9.41 45.49
C GLY A 23 -48.31 -10.88 45.67
N CYS A 24 -48.98 -11.16 46.80
CA CYS A 24 -49.94 -12.24 47.04
C CYS A 24 -49.52 -13.71 46.86
N ASN A 25 -49.61 -14.46 47.97
CA ASN A 25 -49.58 -15.91 48.06
C ASN A 25 -50.54 -16.59 47.07
N SER A 26 -49.99 -17.38 46.16
CA SER A 26 -50.60 -18.65 45.77
C SER A 26 -49.47 -19.67 45.65
N ALA A 27 -49.49 -20.67 46.53
CA ALA A 27 -48.56 -21.79 46.52
C ALA A 27 -48.77 -22.59 45.23
N LYS A 28 -48.09 -22.20 44.15
CA LYS A 28 -47.94 -23.05 42.97
C LYS A 28 -46.80 -24.02 43.28
N TYR A 29 -47.16 -25.31 43.36
CA TYR A 29 -46.24 -26.43 43.26
C TYR A 29 -45.19 -26.14 42.17
N VAL A 30 -43.96 -25.81 42.58
CA VAL A 30 -42.83 -25.84 41.66
C VAL A 30 -42.54 -27.31 41.42
N LYS A 31 -43.11 -27.87 40.35
CA LYS A 31 -42.60 -29.12 39.77
C LYS A 31 -41.12 -28.86 39.48
N VAL A 32 -40.24 -29.48 40.25
CA VAL A 32 -38.84 -29.64 39.88
C VAL A 32 -38.87 -30.49 38.62
N VAL A 33 -38.84 -29.85 37.46
CA VAL A 33 -38.66 -30.53 36.18
C VAL A 33 -37.23 -31.07 36.22
N GLU A 34 -37.07 -32.38 36.36
CA GLU A 34 -35.77 -33.02 36.20
C GLU A 34 -35.29 -32.75 34.78
N ASP A 35 -34.33 -31.85 34.67
CA ASP A 35 -33.69 -31.44 33.43
C ASP A 35 -33.11 -32.70 32.76
N THR A 36 -33.69 -33.06 31.61
CA THR A 36 -33.27 -34.26 30.88
C THR A 36 -31.80 -34.14 30.49
N LYS A 37 -31.10 -35.27 30.33
CA LYS A 37 -29.69 -35.25 29.91
C LYS A 37 -29.50 -34.47 28.59
N SER A 38 -30.51 -34.49 27.72
CA SER A 38 -30.59 -33.71 26.48
C SER A 38 -30.64 -32.19 26.75
N ASP A 39 -31.50 -31.73 27.66
CA ASP A 39 -31.62 -30.31 27.99
C ASP A 39 -30.33 -29.72 28.57
N ARG A 40 -29.63 -30.50 29.40
CA ARG A 40 -28.32 -30.08 29.95
C ARG A 40 -27.28 -29.93 28.85
N VAL A 41 -27.23 -30.88 27.91
CA VAL A 41 -26.30 -30.82 26.77
C VAL A 41 -26.60 -29.61 25.88
N ILE A 42 -27.88 -29.34 25.58
CA ILE A 42 -28.29 -28.18 24.77
C ILE A 42 -27.93 -26.87 25.48
N ARG A 43 -28.17 -26.75 26.78
CA ARG A 43 -27.79 -25.55 27.56
C ARG A 43 -26.28 -25.36 27.63
N SER A 44 -25.51 -26.43 27.82
CA SER A 44 -24.06 -26.39 27.77
C SER A 44 -23.55 -25.94 26.39
N ALA A 45 -24.12 -26.46 25.30
CA ALA A 45 -23.76 -26.05 23.95
C ALA A 45 -24.05 -24.56 23.69
N LEU A 46 -25.20 -24.05 24.14
CA LEU A 46 -25.55 -22.63 24.05
C LEU A 46 -24.60 -21.75 24.86
N LEU A 47 -24.18 -22.19 26.05
CA LEU A 47 -23.19 -21.47 26.86
C LEU A 47 -21.83 -21.40 26.17
N ILE A 48 -21.36 -22.52 25.59
CA ILE A 48 -20.11 -22.58 24.83
C ILE A 48 -20.17 -21.66 23.61
N GLN A 49 -21.26 -21.70 22.83
CA GLN A 49 -21.43 -20.82 21.67
C GLN A 49 -21.48 -19.34 22.08
N LYS A 50 -22.17 -19.00 23.17
CA LYS A 50 -22.25 -17.62 23.69
C LYS A 50 -20.89 -17.14 24.18
N TRP A 51 -20.13 -17.99 24.86
CA TRP A 51 -18.75 -17.70 25.26
C TRP A 51 -17.85 -17.49 24.04
N TYR A 52 -17.91 -18.39 23.06
CA TYR A 52 -17.11 -18.31 21.83
C TYR A 52 -17.40 -17.04 21.03
N ARG A 53 -18.67 -16.68 20.82
CA ARG A 53 -19.04 -15.41 20.16
C ARG A 53 -18.51 -14.19 20.90
N ARG A 54 -18.59 -14.17 22.23
CA ARG A 54 -18.03 -13.08 23.06
C ARG A 54 -16.50 -13.04 22.99
N TYR A 55 -15.85 -14.19 22.97
CA TYR A 55 -14.40 -14.30 22.82
C TYR A 55 -13.94 -13.76 21.45
N MET A 56 -14.60 -14.17 20.36
CA MET A 56 -14.33 -13.67 19.01
C MET A 56 -14.57 -12.16 18.91
N ALA A 57 -15.66 -11.64 19.48
CA ALA A 57 -15.92 -10.21 19.52
C ALA A 57 -14.83 -9.42 20.26
N ARG A 58 -14.29 -9.96 21.37
CA ARG A 58 -13.17 -9.35 22.10
C ARG A 58 -11.85 -9.40 21.33
N LEU A 59 -11.57 -10.50 20.64
CA LEU A 59 -10.40 -10.61 19.76
C LEU A 59 -10.47 -9.55 18.65
N GLU A 60 -11.63 -9.42 18.01
CA GLU A 60 -11.84 -8.44 16.96
C GLU A 60 -11.75 -7.00 17.47
N ALA A 61 -12.31 -6.70 18.65
CA ALA A 61 -12.16 -5.38 19.28
C ALA A 61 -10.70 -5.06 19.62
N ARG A 62 -9.93 -6.04 20.11
CA ARG A 62 -8.48 -5.87 20.34
C ARG A 62 -7.75 -5.62 19.04
N ARG A 63 -8.04 -6.38 17.98
CA ARG A 63 -7.45 -6.20 16.65
C ARG A 63 -7.69 -4.78 16.13
N ARG A 64 -8.92 -4.27 16.25
CA ARG A 64 -9.28 -2.91 15.83
C ARG A 64 -8.55 -1.84 16.64
N CYS A 65 -8.51 -1.96 17.96
CA CYS A 65 -7.81 -1.01 18.81
C CYS A 65 -6.29 -1.02 18.56
N THR A 66 -5.68 -2.19 18.38
CA THR A 66 -4.27 -2.30 18.00
C THR A 66 -4.01 -1.68 16.63
N TRP A 67 -4.91 -1.91 15.67
CA TRP A 67 -4.84 -1.28 14.35
C TRP A 67 -4.93 0.25 14.45
N GLU A 68 -5.89 0.79 15.19
CA GLU A 68 -6.05 2.24 15.41
C GLU A 68 -4.80 2.86 16.07
N ILE A 69 -4.23 2.20 17.08
CA ILE A 69 -3.00 2.67 17.73
C ILE A 69 -1.83 2.67 16.74
N PHE A 70 -1.65 1.57 15.99
CA PHE A 70 -0.56 1.45 15.03
C PHE A 70 -0.69 2.51 13.93
N GLN A 71 -1.88 2.65 13.36
CA GLN A 71 -2.19 3.66 12.37
C GLN A 71 -1.97 5.07 12.94
N SER A 72 -2.41 5.36 14.17
CA SER A 72 -2.19 6.68 14.79
C SER A 72 -0.71 7.00 15.00
N ILE A 73 0.09 6.03 15.46
CA ILE A 73 1.53 6.18 15.66
C ILE A 73 2.24 6.38 14.31
N GLU A 74 1.83 5.62 13.31
CA GLU A 74 2.37 5.67 11.95
C GLU A 74 2.08 7.01 11.28
N TYR A 75 0.81 7.42 11.26
CA TYR A 75 0.39 8.73 10.75
C TYR A 75 1.06 9.87 11.52
N ALA A 76 1.16 9.80 12.85
CA ALA A 76 1.87 10.81 13.63
C ALA A 76 3.36 10.86 13.25
N GLY A 77 3.99 9.69 13.11
CA GLY A 77 5.39 9.57 12.68
C GLY A 77 5.62 10.07 11.26
N GLU A 78 4.65 9.96 10.36
CA GLU A 78 4.69 10.55 9.01
C GLU A 78 4.54 12.06 9.07
N GLN A 79 3.54 12.57 9.80
CA GLN A 79 3.27 14.01 9.94
C GLN A 79 4.42 14.77 10.60
N ASP A 80 5.02 14.22 11.66
CA ASP A 80 6.13 14.87 12.34
C ASP A 80 7.39 14.93 11.46
N GLN A 81 7.58 13.95 10.58
CA GLN A 81 8.68 13.99 9.61
C GLN A 81 8.42 14.93 8.45
N LEU A 82 7.17 15.06 7.98
CA LEU A 82 6.81 16.11 7.03
C LEU A 82 7.12 17.49 7.61
N LYS A 83 6.79 17.73 8.88
CA LYS A 83 7.18 18.97 9.59
C LYS A 83 8.69 19.15 9.67
N LEU A 84 9.43 18.08 9.99
CA LEU A 84 10.89 18.12 10.10
C LEU A 84 11.54 18.41 8.74
N TYR A 85 11.05 17.76 7.68
CA TYR A 85 11.48 17.97 6.30
C TYR A 85 11.21 19.41 5.86
N ASN A 86 10.00 19.91 6.08
CA ASN A 86 9.63 21.30 5.78
C ASN A 86 10.53 22.28 6.54
N PHE A 87 10.75 22.05 7.84
CA PHE A 87 11.67 22.87 8.64
C PHE A 87 13.09 22.91 8.06
N PHE A 88 13.66 21.76 7.68
CA PHE A 88 14.99 21.73 7.08
C PHE A 88 15.04 22.37 5.69
N ASN A 89 13.99 22.21 4.88
CA ASN A 89 13.90 22.88 3.58
C ASN A 89 13.80 24.40 3.73
N ASP A 90 12.95 24.90 4.63
CA ASP A 90 12.83 26.32 4.94
C ASP A 90 14.16 26.88 5.43
N MET A 91 14.85 26.16 6.31
CA MET A 91 16.19 26.52 6.78
C MET A 91 17.20 26.58 5.62
N LEU A 92 17.20 25.58 4.73
CA LEU A 92 18.10 25.53 3.57
C LEU A 92 17.80 26.61 2.53
N GLN A 93 16.54 27.03 2.39
CA GLN A 93 16.13 28.12 1.50
C GLN A 93 16.51 29.49 2.06
N GLN A 94 16.52 29.65 3.39
CA GLN A 94 16.93 30.89 4.07
C GLN A 94 18.45 31.06 4.19
N MET A 95 19.23 30.00 3.98
CA MET A 95 20.69 30.08 3.92
C MET A 95 21.15 30.48 2.52
N GLU A 96 21.32 31.78 2.26
CA GLU A 96 22.04 32.25 1.06
C GLU A 96 23.51 31.77 1.07
N PRO A 97 24.12 31.50 -0.11
CA PRO A 97 25.51 31.07 -0.18
C PRO A 97 26.46 32.25 0.04
N ASP A 98 27.18 32.24 1.16
CA ASP A 98 28.35 33.11 1.33
C ASP A 98 29.48 32.70 0.37
N LYS A 99 30.23 33.71 -0.09
CA LYS A 99 31.34 33.63 -1.05
C LYS A 99 32.56 32.87 -0.49
N CYS A 100 32.44 31.60 -0.13
CA CYS A 100 33.56 30.65 -0.05
C CYS A 100 33.03 29.22 0.10
N GLY A 101 33.51 28.31 -0.75
CA GLY A 101 32.93 26.98 -0.96
C GLY A 101 32.74 26.06 0.27
N GLN A 102 31.51 25.56 0.35
CA GLN A 102 31.02 24.24 0.80
C GLN A 102 31.10 23.80 2.28
N PRO A 103 29.92 23.55 2.91
CA PRO A 103 29.78 22.65 4.06
C PRO A 103 29.64 21.17 3.64
N LYS A 104 30.33 20.27 4.35
CA LYS A 104 30.46 18.82 4.08
C LYS A 104 29.16 17.99 4.17
N ILE A 105 28.05 18.55 4.66
CA ILE A 105 26.75 17.86 4.77
C ILE A 105 25.99 17.85 3.42
N LEU A 106 26.45 18.63 2.43
CA LEU A 106 25.78 18.70 1.14
C LEU A 106 25.85 17.40 0.34
N ARG A 107 26.84 16.53 0.56
CA ARG A 107 27.07 15.36 -0.31
C ARG A 107 26.03 14.25 -0.14
N ALA A 108 25.48 14.07 1.06
CA ALA A 108 24.46 13.05 1.34
C ALA A 108 23.05 13.44 0.86
N LEU A 109 22.75 14.74 0.81
CA LEU A 109 21.48 15.29 0.32
C LEU A 109 21.54 15.72 -1.16
N SER A 110 22.74 15.83 -1.75
CA SER A 110 22.94 16.28 -3.14
C SER A 110 22.46 15.33 -4.24
N VAL A 111 21.95 14.14 -3.91
CA VAL A 111 21.16 13.37 -4.90
C VAL A 111 19.86 14.13 -5.27
N SER A 112 19.44 15.08 -4.43
CA SER A 112 18.18 15.84 -4.51
C SER A 112 18.33 17.33 -4.87
N LYS A 113 19.53 17.84 -5.22
CA LYS A 113 19.60 19.20 -5.79
C LYS A 113 19.14 19.18 -7.25
N ARG A 114 17.84 19.38 -7.48
CA ARG A 114 17.37 20.11 -8.67
C ARG A 114 18.01 21.51 -8.62
N PRO A 115 18.72 21.97 -9.65
CA PRO A 115 19.11 23.38 -9.71
C PRO A 115 17.86 24.26 -9.63
N VAL A 116 17.92 25.30 -8.80
CA VAL A 116 16.87 26.31 -8.51
C VAL A 116 16.45 27.11 -9.76
N SER A 117 17.00 26.80 -10.94
CA SER A 117 16.63 27.38 -12.23
C SER A 117 15.61 26.54 -13.02
N MET A 118 14.93 25.56 -12.40
CA MET A 118 14.14 24.53 -13.11
C MET A 118 12.63 24.64 -12.94
N ASP A 119 12.11 25.69 -12.30
CA ASP A 119 10.65 25.93 -12.21
C ASP A 119 10.04 26.46 -13.52
N SER A 120 10.76 26.35 -14.63
CA SER A 120 10.33 26.81 -15.96
C SER A 120 10.69 25.84 -17.09
N LEU A 121 10.92 24.56 -16.79
CA LEU A 121 10.95 23.54 -17.84
C LEU A 121 9.53 23.13 -18.20
N THR A 122 9.23 23.12 -19.50
CA THR A 122 7.97 22.55 -20.00
C THR A 122 7.93 21.05 -19.72
N LEU A 123 6.73 20.46 -19.61
CA LEU A 123 6.57 19.01 -19.45
C LEU A 123 7.34 18.22 -20.52
N GLU A 124 7.46 18.78 -21.72
CA GLU A 124 8.21 18.23 -22.86
C GLU A 124 9.72 18.15 -22.58
N ALA A 125 10.29 19.17 -21.92
CA ALA A 125 11.71 19.19 -21.54
C ALA A 125 12.00 18.20 -20.39
N GLU A 126 11.07 18.04 -19.45
CA GLU A 126 11.15 17.02 -18.41
C GLU A 126 11.06 15.61 -19.01
N ASP A 127 10.11 15.37 -19.92
CA ASP A 127 9.97 14.13 -20.67
C ASP A 127 11.27 13.77 -21.41
N ALA A 128 11.81 14.70 -22.21
CA ALA A 128 13.04 14.48 -22.96
C ALA A 128 14.24 14.15 -22.03
N ASN A 129 14.29 14.77 -20.86
CA ASN A 129 15.34 14.50 -19.88
C ASN A 129 15.19 13.12 -19.24
N ILE A 130 13.97 12.69 -18.90
CA ILE A 130 13.70 11.33 -18.38
C ILE A 130 14.16 10.29 -19.40
N TYR A 131 13.73 10.40 -20.66
CA TYR A 131 14.14 9.49 -21.72
C TYR A 131 15.65 9.45 -21.93
N ARG A 132 16.31 10.62 -21.98
CA ARG A 132 17.76 10.70 -22.15
C ARG A 132 18.51 10.03 -21.01
N LEU A 133 18.06 10.22 -19.77
CA LEU A 133 18.73 9.68 -18.58
C LEU A 133 18.44 8.20 -18.34
N SER A 134 17.34 7.67 -18.86
CA SER A 134 16.88 6.29 -18.62
C SER A 134 16.92 5.41 -19.87
N ASN A 135 17.67 5.80 -20.90
CA ASN A 135 17.76 5.08 -22.17
C ASN A 135 18.23 3.61 -21.98
N PRO A 136 17.36 2.61 -22.22
CA PRO A 136 17.70 1.20 -22.07
C PRO A 136 18.74 0.71 -23.08
N ASP A 137 18.83 1.33 -24.26
CA ASP A 137 19.74 0.91 -25.33
C ASP A 137 21.20 1.21 -25.02
N ALA A 138 21.46 2.15 -24.10
CA ALA A 138 22.79 2.42 -23.60
C ALA A 138 23.31 1.30 -22.67
N ILE A 139 22.46 0.36 -22.26
CA ILE A 139 22.80 -0.73 -21.36
C ILE A 139 22.95 -2.04 -22.14
N THR A 140 24.14 -2.61 -22.10
CA THR A 140 24.42 -3.94 -22.66
C THR A 140 24.00 -5.03 -21.68
N VAL A 141 23.28 -6.04 -22.17
CA VAL A 141 22.97 -7.24 -21.39
C VAL A 141 24.16 -8.20 -21.47
N GLU A 142 24.69 -8.63 -20.34
CA GLU A 142 25.83 -9.53 -20.34
C GLU A 142 25.45 -10.92 -20.89
N PRO A 143 26.30 -11.59 -21.69
CA PRO A 143 25.99 -12.92 -22.25
C PRO A 143 25.69 -14.01 -21.21
N MET A 144 26.15 -13.81 -19.97
CA MET A 144 25.93 -14.74 -18.85
C MET A 144 24.59 -14.53 -18.12
N TYR A 145 23.82 -13.51 -18.53
CA TYR A 145 22.51 -13.23 -17.95
C TYR A 145 21.50 -14.34 -18.29
N SER A 146 21.03 -15.06 -17.27
CA SER A 146 20.08 -16.19 -17.40
C SER A 146 18.70 -15.91 -16.80
N GLY A 147 18.39 -14.63 -16.60
CA GLY A 147 17.11 -14.16 -16.07
C GLY A 147 16.04 -13.97 -17.14
N PRO A 148 14.84 -13.50 -16.76
CA PRO A 148 13.74 -13.31 -17.68
C PRO A 148 14.04 -12.20 -18.70
N HIS A 149 13.66 -12.46 -19.95
CA HIS A 149 13.70 -11.50 -21.05
C HIS A 149 12.27 -11.12 -21.39
N ILE A 150 12.00 -9.81 -21.52
CA ILE A 150 10.69 -9.28 -21.88
C ILE A 150 10.84 -8.38 -23.09
N THR A 151 9.77 -8.29 -23.87
CA THR A 151 9.65 -7.41 -25.04
C THR A 151 8.22 -6.87 -25.07
N PHE A 152 8.02 -5.76 -25.76
CA PHE A 152 6.71 -5.13 -25.91
C PHE A 152 6.27 -5.18 -27.39
N PRO A 153 4.97 -5.40 -27.69
CA PRO A 153 3.86 -5.59 -26.75
C PRO A 153 3.97 -6.88 -25.93
N MET A 154 3.58 -6.81 -24.65
CA MET A 154 3.75 -7.93 -23.72
C MET A 154 2.79 -9.07 -24.06
N THR A 155 3.27 -10.31 -23.90
CA THR A 155 2.46 -11.52 -24.13
C THR A 155 2.20 -12.30 -22.85
N TYR A 156 1.14 -13.11 -22.84
CA TYR A 156 0.80 -13.98 -21.70
C TYR A 156 1.93 -14.94 -21.32
N SER A 157 2.59 -15.56 -22.31
CA SER A 157 3.70 -16.49 -22.06
C SER A 157 4.91 -15.79 -21.43
N GLN A 158 5.18 -14.54 -21.82
CA GLN A 158 6.21 -13.71 -21.20
C GLN A 158 5.86 -13.36 -19.75
N LEU A 159 4.62 -12.98 -19.46
CA LEU A 159 4.18 -12.71 -18.09
C LEU A 159 4.31 -13.95 -17.20
N GLN A 160 3.88 -15.12 -17.68
CA GLN A 160 4.04 -16.38 -16.94
C GLN A 160 5.51 -16.71 -16.68
N SER A 161 6.36 -16.56 -17.71
CA SER A 161 7.80 -16.81 -17.59
C SER A 161 8.47 -15.83 -16.62
N LEU A 162 8.06 -14.57 -16.62
CA LEU A 162 8.51 -13.53 -15.68
C LEU A 162 8.13 -13.88 -14.25
N ILE A 163 6.85 -14.20 -13.99
CA ILE A 163 6.37 -14.61 -12.68
C ILE A 163 7.13 -15.85 -12.19
N GLN A 164 7.35 -16.84 -13.06
CA GLN A 164 8.08 -18.05 -12.71
C GLN A 164 9.55 -17.76 -12.39
N ALA A 165 10.20 -16.92 -13.18
CA ALA A 165 11.59 -16.52 -12.93
C ALA A 165 11.73 -15.80 -11.58
N ILE A 166 10.79 -14.90 -11.26
CA ILE A 166 10.75 -14.18 -9.98
C ILE A 166 10.49 -15.16 -8.82
N LYS A 167 9.58 -16.14 -8.98
CA LYS A 167 9.38 -17.23 -7.99
C LYS A 167 10.66 -18.03 -7.74
N SER A 168 11.46 -18.26 -8.79
CA SER A 168 12.79 -18.87 -8.70
C SER A 168 13.89 -17.90 -8.24
N LYS A 169 13.52 -16.73 -7.70
CA LYS A 169 14.42 -15.68 -7.20
C LYS A 169 15.41 -15.16 -8.26
N LYS A 170 15.06 -15.26 -9.54
CA LYS A 170 15.81 -14.62 -10.63
C LYS A 170 15.41 -13.15 -10.73
N ARG A 171 16.40 -12.29 -10.94
CA ARG A 171 16.22 -10.84 -11.06
C ARG A 171 16.05 -10.44 -12.52
N LEU A 172 15.13 -9.51 -12.79
CA LEU A 172 15.01 -8.87 -14.11
C LEU A 172 16.26 -8.02 -14.38
N HIS A 173 16.76 -8.05 -15.61
CA HIS A 173 17.89 -7.20 -15.98
C HIS A 173 17.48 -5.72 -15.92
N VAL A 174 18.42 -4.83 -15.59
CA VAL A 174 18.12 -3.38 -15.50
C VAL A 174 17.62 -2.82 -16.83
N LYS A 175 18.16 -3.27 -17.98
CA LYS A 175 17.66 -2.91 -19.31
C LYS A 175 16.14 -3.14 -19.43
N TYR A 176 15.71 -4.38 -19.18
CA TYR A 176 14.31 -4.77 -19.25
C TYR A 176 13.45 -4.09 -18.19
N LEU A 177 13.99 -3.80 -17.01
CA LEU A 177 13.28 -3.01 -16.00
C LEU A 177 13.01 -1.58 -16.49
N LEU A 178 13.99 -0.93 -17.11
CA LEU A 178 13.82 0.42 -17.66
C LEU A 178 12.81 0.42 -18.81
N GLU A 179 12.87 -0.56 -19.72
CA GLU A 179 11.87 -0.73 -20.79
C GLU A 179 10.45 -0.88 -20.22
N LEU A 180 10.27 -1.77 -19.23
CA LEU A 180 8.98 -1.96 -18.56
C LEU A 180 8.44 -0.67 -17.95
N LEU A 181 9.30 0.08 -17.26
CA LEU A 181 8.91 1.33 -16.62
C LEU A 181 8.55 2.42 -17.64
N LEU A 182 9.31 2.53 -18.74
CA LEU A 182 9.03 3.49 -19.81
C LEU A 182 7.72 3.17 -20.54
N GLU A 183 7.45 1.91 -20.87
CA GLU A 183 6.19 1.51 -21.49
C GLU A 183 5.00 1.76 -20.55
N THR A 184 5.16 1.39 -19.27
CA THR A 184 4.13 1.66 -18.25
C THR A 184 3.84 3.15 -18.12
N ARG A 185 4.90 3.98 -18.13
CA ARG A 185 4.80 5.43 -18.05
C ARG A 185 3.91 5.99 -19.15
N GLU A 186 4.14 5.58 -20.40
CA GLU A 186 3.40 6.10 -21.54
C GLU A 186 1.92 5.70 -21.52
N GLU A 187 1.60 4.50 -21.04
CA GLU A 187 0.20 4.12 -20.83
C GLU A 187 -0.45 4.90 -19.68
N LEU A 188 0.24 5.09 -18.54
CA LEU A 188 -0.29 5.85 -17.41
C LEU A 188 -0.51 7.34 -17.73
N LYS A 189 0.30 7.94 -18.61
CA LYS A 189 0.14 9.33 -19.07
C LYS A 189 -1.17 9.54 -19.84
N LYS A 190 -1.67 8.52 -20.53
CA LYS A 190 -2.94 8.58 -21.27
C LYS A 190 -4.16 8.55 -20.34
N LEU A 191 -3.99 8.07 -19.11
CA LEU A 191 -5.07 7.93 -18.14
C LEU A 191 -5.41 9.26 -17.45
N GLY A 192 -6.66 9.40 -17.02
CA GLY A 192 -7.08 10.43 -16.09
C GLY A 192 -6.73 10.08 -14.64
N ASN A 193 -7.13 10.93 -13.69
CA ASN A 193 -6.94 10.64 -12.27
C ASN A 193 -7.89 9.56 -11.73
N ILE A 194 -9.00 9.31 -12.43
CA ILE A 194 -10.03 8.35 -12.03
C ILE A 194 -10.18 7.32 -13.14
N ASN A 195 -9.76 6.10 -12.88
CA ASN A 195 -10.03 4.97 -13.75
C ASN A 195 -11.53 4.64 -13.74
N GLN A 196 -12.08 4.22 -14.87
CA GLN A 196 -13.47 3.76 -14.97
C GLN A 196 -13.47 2.24 -15.11
N ALA A 197 -13.90 1.54 -14.05
CA ALA A 197 -14.02 0.08 -14.06
C ALA A 197 -15.49 -0.32 -14.18
N THR A 198 -15.76 -1.46 -14.83
CA THR A 198 -17.11 -2.01 -14.92
C THR A 198 -17.14 -3.49 -14.57
N THR A 199 -18.22 -3.92 -13.92
CA THR A 199 -18.50 -5.33 -13.66
C THR A 199 -19.47 -5.94 -14.67
N SER A 200 -19.83 -5.21 -15.74
CA SER A 200 -20.83 -5.65 -16.72
C SER A 200 -20.49 -6.97 -17.42
N ILE A 201 -19.21 -7.24 -17.68
CA ILE A 201 -18.74 -8.45 -18.34
C ILE A 201 -18.41 -9.54 -17.33
N SER A 202 -17.49 -9.28 -16.41
CA SER A 202 -16.98 -10.26 -15.44
C SER A 202 -17.96 -10.59 -14.31
N HIS A 203 -18.97 -9.75 -14.08
CA HIS A 203 -19.87 -9.77 -12.91
C HIS A 203 -19.19 -9.64 -11.54
N LYS A 204 -17.85 -9.49 -11.51
CA LYS A 204 -17.03 -9.36 -10.32
C LYS A 204 -15.79 -8.52 -10.60
N ILE A 205 -15.25 -7.89 -9.58
CA ILE A 205 -13.94 -7.24 -9.63
C ILE A 205 -13.23 -7.44 -8.30
N THR A 206 -11.94 -7.75 -8.35
CA THR A 206 -11.15 -8.06 -7.15
C THR A 206 -10.38 -6.82 -6.73
N VAL A 207 -10.66 -6.29 -5.54
CA VAL A 207 -9.90 -5.15 -4.99
C VAL A 207 -8.86 -5.66 -3.99
N CYS A 208 -7.59 -5.38 -4.27
CA CYS A 208 -6.45 -5.69 -3.43
C CYS A 208 -5.95 -4.40 -2.78
N GLY A 209 -5.76 -4.42 -1.46
CA GLY A 209 -5.08 -3.35 -0.73
C GLY A 209 -3.57 -3.56 -0.68
N ASP A 210 -2.96 -3.00 0.36
CA ASP A 210 -1.52 -2.86 0.51
C ASP A 210 -0.78 -4.19 0.48
N LEU A 211 0.33 -4.23 -0.27
CA LEU A 211 1.21 -5.38 -0.33
C LEU A 211 2.52 -5.14 0.43
N HIS A 212 3.02 -3.91 0.46
CA HIS A 212 4.22 -3.52 1.20
C HIS A 212 5.39 -4.51 1.03
N GLY A 213 5.76 -4.81 -0.21
CA GLY A 213 6.89 -5.69 -0.51
C GLY A 213 6.71 -7.15 -0.07
N LYS A 214 5.49 -7.61 0.26
CA LYS A 214 5.17 -9.01 0.60
C LYS A 214 4.80 -9.82 -0.65
N LEU A 215 5.82 -10.20 -1.41
CA LEU A 215 5.64 -10.88 -2.70
C LEU A 215 4.88 -12.22 -2.60
N ASN A 216 5.03 -12.95 -1.49
CA ASN A 216 4.29 -14.21 -1.30
C ASN A 216 2.78 -14.00 -1.21
N ASP A 217 2.33 -12.85 -0.70
CA ASP A 217 0.91 -12.53 -0.61
C ASP A 217 0.35 -12.27 -2.01
N LEU A 218 1.10 -11.57 -2.87
CA LEU A 218 0.74 -11.40 -4.29
C LEU A 218 0.62 -12.74 -5.01
N PHE A 219 1.57 -13.66 -4.80
CA PHE A 219 1.49 -15.00 -5.37
C PHE A 219 0.30 -15.80 -4.84
N MET A 220 -0.03 -15.66 -3.56
CA MET A 220 -1.21 -16.30 -2.98
C MET A 220 -2.50 -15.76 -3.59
N ILE A 221 -2.60 -14.44 -3.80
CA ILE A 221 -3.74 -13.80 -4.47
C ILE A 221 -3.95 -14.39 -5.86
N PHE A 222 -2.91 -14.43 -6.69
CA PHE A 222 -3.02 -14.98 -8.05
C PHE A 222 -3.22 -16.49 -8.07
N HIS A 223 -2.65 -17.22 -7.12
CA HIS A 223 -2.91 -18.66 -7.00
C HIS A 223 -4.36 -18.97 -6.62
N LYS A 224 -4.96 -18.16 -5.74
CA LYS A 224 -6.33 -18.39 -5.24
C LYS A 224 -7.40 -17.86 -6.17
N ASN A 225 -7.18 -16.68 -6.77
CA ASN A 225 -8.19 -15.98 -7.54
C ASN A 225 -7.88 -15.93 -9.04
N GLY A 226 -6.75 -16.48 -9.49
CA GLY A 226 -6.33 -16.47 -10.89
C GLY A 226 -5.53 -15.23 -11.27
N LEU A 227 -4.95 -15.24 -12.48
CA LEU A 227 -4.36 -14.03 -13.06
C LEU A 227 -5.45 -13.08 -13.59
N PRO A 228 -5.12 -11.80 -13.83
CA PRO A 228 -6.04 -10.89 -14.50
C PRO A 228 -6.47 -11.43 -15.88
N SER A 229 -7.75 -11.26 -16.19
CA SER A 229 -8.37 -11.59 -17.47
C SER A 229 -9.69 -10.85 -17.60
N VAL A 230 -10.33 -10.92 -18.78
CA VAL A 230 -11.65 -10.31 -19.05
C VAL A 230 -12.69 -10.71 -18.01
N ASP A 231 -12.68 -11.96 -17.57
CA ASP A 231 -13.61 -12.50 -16.56
C ASP A 231 -13.12 -12.31 -15.11
N ASN A 232 -11.93 -11.74 -14.93
CA ASN A 232 -11.26 -11.63 -13.63
C ASN A 232 -10.45 -10.32 -13.47
N PRO A 233 -11.12 -9.16 -13.48
CA PRO A 233 -10.45 -7.88 -13.32
C PRO A 233 -9.99 -7.63 -11.87
N TYR A 234 -8.93 -6.83 -11.74
CA TYR A 234 -8.28 -6.46 -10.49
C TYR A 234 -8.11 -4.95 -10.35
N ILE A 235 -8.24 -4.47 -9.11
CA ILE A 235 -7.81 -3.13 -8.69
C ILE A 235 -6.77 -3.32 -7.59
N PHE A 236 -5.54 -2.89 -7.83
CA PHE A 236 -4.49 -2.81 -6.81
C PHE A 236 -4.44 -1.38 -6.28
N ASN A 237 -4.82 -1.20 -5.01
CA ASN A 237 -5.17 0.10 -4.44
C ASN A 237 -4.03 0.72 -3.62
N GLY A 238 -2.88 0.96 -4.27
CA GLY A 238 -1.70 1.60 -3.67
C GLY A 238 -0.88 0.70 -2.74
N ASP A 239 0.24 1.24 -2.28
CA ASP A 239 1.13 0.69 -1.26
C ASP A 239 1.69 -0.70 -1.62
N PHE A 240 2.25 -0.76 -2.82
CA PHE A 240 2.92 -1.95 -3.35
C PHE A 240 4.33 -2.10 -2.77
N VAL A 241 4.97 -0.96 -2.52
CA VAL A 241 6.38 -0.85 -2.14
C VAL A 241 6.57 -0.57 -0.64
N ASP A 242 7.83 -0.49 -0.23
CA ASP A 242 8.29 -0.27 1.14
C ASP A 242 7.93 -1.37 2.15
N ARG A 243 8.53 -1.27 3.36
CA ARG A 243 8.44 -2.19 4.52
C ARG A 243 8.99 -3.59 4.28
N GLY A 244 8.51 -4.27 3.24
CA GLY A 244 8.99 -5.57 2.79
C GLY A 244 10.30 -5.48 2.01
N SER A 245 10.74 -6.63 1.48
CA SER A 245 12.04 -6.74 0.81
C SER A 245 11.95 -7.14 -0.67
N ASN A 246 10.71 -7.26 -1.17
CA ASN A 246 10.38 -7.69 -2.52
C ASN A 246 9.49 -6.69 -3.27
N SER A 247 9.61 -5.41 -2.94
CA SER A 247 8.83 -4.34 -3.55
C SER A 247 9.08 -4.23 -5.07
N VAL A 248 10.33 -4.36 -5.51
CA VAL A 248 10.70 -4.34 -6.93
C VAL A 248 10.02 -5.47 -7.70
N GLU A 249 10.00 -6.69 -7.16
CA GLU A 249 9.36 -7.82 -7.83
C GLU A 249 7.84 -7.64 -7.96
N ILE A 250 7.20 -7.10 -6.92
CA ILE A 250 5.77 -6.80 -6.94
C ILE A 250 5.47 -5.80 -8.05
N VAL A 251 6.16 -4.65 -8.07
CA VAL A 251 5.90 -3.62 -9.07
C VAL A 251 6.15 -4.14 -10.49
N ILE A 252 7.19 -4.93 -10.70
CA ILE A 252 7.45 -5.58 -12.00
C ILE A 252 6.24 -6.43 -12.44
N ILE A 253 5.68 -7.25 -11.55
CA ILE A 253 4.54 -8.11 -11.88
C ILE A 253 3.27 -7.30 -12.11
N LEU A 254 3.01 -6.28 -11.28
CA LEU A 254 1.83 -5.43 -11.41
C LEU A 254 1.85 -4.64 -12.72
N PHE A 255 2.98 -4.00 -13.05
CA PHE A 255 3.14 -3.22 -14.28
C PHE A 255 3.12 -4.10 -15.54
N ALA A 256 3.77 -5.27 -15.50
CA ALA A 256 3.68 -6.24 -16.58
C ALA A 256 2.23 -6.72 -16.81
N SER A 257 1.49 -6.95 -15.72
CA SER A 257 0.07 -7.33 -15.81
C SER A 257 -0.80 -6.17 -16.31
N PHE A 258 -0.51 -4.93 -15.92
CA PHE A 258 -1.19 -3.73 -16.39
C PHE A 258 -1.00 -3.52 -17.90
N LEU A 259 0.22 -3.66 -18.41
CA LEU A 259 0.50 -3.54 -19.84
C LEU A 259 -0.14 -4.67 -20.67
N LEU A 260 -0.24 -5.88 -20.11
CA LEU A 260 -0.90 -7.00 -20.79
C LEU A 260 -2.43 -6.89 -20.76
N TYR A 261 -3.00 -6.35 -19.68
CA TYR A 261 -4.44 -6.30 -19.42
C TYR A 261 -4.93 -4.88 -19.08
N PRO A 262 -4.77 -3.90 -19.98
CA PRO A 262 -5.04 -2.49 -19.68
C PRO A 262 -6.50 -2.19 -19.31
N ASN A 263 -7.45 -3.06 -19.67
CA ASN A 263 -8.88 -2.89 -19.35
C ASN A 263 -9.33 -3.70 -18.13
N GLU A 264 -8.50 -4.61 -17.62
CA GLU A 264 -8.83 -5.52 -16.54
C GLU A 264 -7.92 -5.36 -15.31
N MET A 265 -6.80 -4.65 -15.44
CA MET A 265 -5.85 -4.41 -14.37
C MET A 265 -5.77 -2.91 -14.09
N TYR A 266 -6.33 -2.48 -12.97
CA TYR A 266 -6.32 -1.09 -12.53
C TYR A 266 -5.34 -0.93 -11.37
N ILE A 267 -4.54 0.15 -11.40
CA ILE A 267 -3.55 0.45 -10.36
C ILE A 267 -3.79 1.88 -9.89
N ASN A 268 -4.03 2.04 -8.59
CA ASN A 268 -4.12 3.35 -7.95
C ASN A 268 -2.82 3.66 -7.20
N ARG A 269 -2.53 4.95 -7.03
CA ARG A 269 -1.41 5.45 -6.23
C ARG A 269 -1.71 5.38 -4.73
N GLY A 270 -0.81 4.81 -3.94
CA GLY A 270 -0.79 4.92 -2.47
C GLY A 270 0.17 6.02 -1.99
N ASN A 271 0.25 6.23 -0.68
CA ASN A 271 1.19 7.20 -0.11
C ASN A 271 2.64 6.67 -0.17
N HIS A 272 2.83 5.34 -0.23
CA HIS A 272 4.16 4.74 -0.40
C HIS A 272 4.68 4.78 -1.83
N GLU A 273 3.87 5.13 -2.84
CA GLU A 273 4.35 5.50 -4.17
C GLU A 273 4.80 6.98 -4.22
N ASP A 274 5.64 7.36 -3.25
CA ASP A 274 6.25 8.68 -3.07
C ASP A 274 7.72 8.56 -2.64
N HIS A 275 8.55 9.48 -3.13
CA HIS A 275 9.99 9.50 -2.91
C HIS A 275 10.38 9.57 -1.42
N ILE A 276 9.67 10.39 -0.63
CA ILE A 276 9.98 10.60 0.79
C ILE A 276 9.73 9.30 1.56
N MET A 277 8.62 8.62 1.27
CA MET A 277 8.29 7.33 1.89
C MET A 277 9.33 6.28 1.49
N ASN A 278 9.70 6.23 0.20
CA ASN A 278 10.66 5.25 -0.31
C ASN A 278 12.06 5.36 0.31
N ILE A 279 12.50 6.58 0.66
CA ILE A 279 13.76 6.78 1.39
C ILE A 279 13.67 6.15 2.77
N ARG A 280 12.58 6.41 3.49
CA ARG A 280 12.43 6.05 4.90
C ARG A 280 12.16 4.56 5.09
N TYR A 281 11.30 3.98 4.25
CA TYR A 281 10.69 2.69 4.51
C TYR A 281 11.24 1.54 3.67
N GLY A 282 12.31 1.79 2.90
CA GLY A 282 13.23 0.75 2.45
C GLY A 282 13.26 0.49 0.96
N PHE A 283 12.35 1.06 0.16
CA PHE A 283 12.36 0.86 -1.29
C PHE A 283 13.64 1.41 -1.94
N VAL A 284 14.13 2.59 -1.51
CA VAL A 284 15.42 3.13 -1.95
C VAL A 284 16.57 2.18 -1.62
N LYS A 285 16.58 1.62 -0.40
CA LYS A 285 17.60 0.67 0.03
C LYS A 285 17.53 -0.64 -0.78
N GLU A 286 16.32 -1.10 -1.10
CA GLU A 286 16.09 -2.27 -1.93
C GLU A 286 16.65 -2.08 -3.35
N ILE A 287 16.37 -0.94 -3.99
CA ILE A 287 16.89 -0.63 -5.33
C ILE A 287 18.41 -0.51 -5.32
N ASN A 288 19.00 0.18 -4.33
CA ASN A 288 20.46 0.27 -4.21
C ASN A 288 21.13 -1.10 -4.04
N ARG A 289 20.48 -2.03 -3.32
CA ARG A 289 20.96 -3.41 -3.19
C ARG A 289 20.81 -4.20 -4.47
N LYS A 290 19.70 -4.03 -5.20
CA LYS A 290 19.37 -4.84 -6.38
C LYS A 290 19.98 -4.30 -7.68
N TYR A 291 20.20 -3.01 -7.82
CA TYR A 291 20.72 -2.39 -9.04
C TYR A 291 21.77 -1.32 -8.72
N PRO A 292 22.86 -1.65 -8.00
CA PRO A 292 23.80 -0.67 -7.45
C PRO A 292 24.39 0.29 -8.50
N ALA A 293 24.77 -0.22 -9.68
CA ALA A 293 25.36 0.58 -10.75
C ALA A 293 24.38 1.59 -11.39
N HIS A 294 23.08 1.34 -11.29
CA HIS A 294 22.04 2.12 -11.96
C HIS A 294 20.97 2.64 -10.98
N ALA A 295 21.22 2.56 -9.68
CA ALA A 295 20.20 2.79 -8.65
C ALA A 295 19.59 4.19 -8.76
N THR A 296 20.42 5.23 -8.96
CA THR A 296 19.95 6.61 -9.13
C THR A 296 19.05 6.77 -10.35
N MET A 297 19.40 6.14 -11.46
CA MET A 297 18.62 6.18 -12.71
C MET A 297 17.27 5.49 -12.52
N VAL A 298 17.29 4.26 -11.97
CA VAL A 298 16.08 3.46 -11.70
C VAL A 298 15.16 4.17 -10.70
N LEU A 299 15.71 4.76 -9.64
CA LEU A 299 14.93 5.51 -8.64
C LEU A 299 14.23 6.74 -9.23
N ARG A 300 14.92 7.51 -10.07
CA ARG A 300 14.33 8.67 -10.74
C ARG A 300 13.19 8.26 -11.66
N LEU A 301 13.35 7.15 -12.38
CA LEU A 301 12.29 6.65 -13.26
C LEU A 301 11.09 6.11 -12.46
N PHE A 302 11.32 5.40 -11.35
CA PHE A 302 10.22 4.99 -10.46
C PHE A 302 9.45 6.18 -9.90
N GLU A 303 10.15 7.21 -9.39
CA GLU A 303 9.52 8.43 -8.90
C GLU A 303 8.63 9.08 -9.97
N ASP A 304 9.14 9.14 -11.21
CA ASP A 304 8.39 9.68 -12.33
C ASP A 304 7.16 8.84 -12.66
N VAL A 305 7.31 7.53 -12.85
CA VAL A 305 6.21 6.60 -13.12
C VAL A 305 5.14 6.64 -12.04
N PHE A 306 5.55 6.63 -10.75
CA PHE A 306 4.64 6.71 -9.63
C PHE A 306 3.82 8.01 -9.61
N SER A 307 4.39 9.12 -10.09
CA SER A 307 3.66 10.39 -10.20
C SER A 307 2.53 10.37 -11.25
N TRP A 308 2.57 9.41 -12.19
CA TRP A 308 1.54 9.23 -13.22
C TRP A 308 0.42 8.26 -12.83
N LEU A 309 0.56 7.52 -11.72
CA LEU A 309 -0.46 6.58 -11.27
C LEU A 309 -1.80 7.30 -10.98
N PRO A 310 -2.93 6.78 -11.47
CA PRO A 310 -4.27 7.25 -11.11
C PRO A 310 -4.50 7.29 -9.60
N ILE A 311 -5.31 8.24 -9.13
CA ILE A 311 -5.57 8.44 -7.70
C ILE A 311 -6.72 7.55 -7.23
N ALA A 312 -7.67 7.26 -8.12
CA ALA A 312 -8.88 6.53 -7.79
C ALA A 312 -9.34 5.62 -8.93
N THR A 313 -10.19 4.67 -8.58
CA THR A 313 -10.96 3.87 -9.54
C THR A 313 -12.45 3.95 -9.19
N LEU A 314 -13.30 4.27 -10.15
CA LEU A 314 -14.76 4.32 -10.00
C LEU A 314 -15.38 3.09 -10.68
N ILE A 315 -15.99 2.22 -9.87
CA ILE A 315 -16.64 0.98 -10.35
C ILE A 315 -18.13 1.25 -10.59
N ASP A 316 -18.59 0.98 -11.81
CA ASP A 316 -19.99 1.08 -12.25
C ASP A 316 -20.67 2.42 -11.89
N ARG A 317 -19.87 3.49 -11.81
CA ARG A 317 -20.29 4.84 -11.40
C ARG A 317 -20.96 4.90 -10.02
N LYS A 318 -20.65 3.95 -9.14
CA LYS A 318 -21.28 3.82 -7.82
C LYS A 318 -20.28 3.65 -6.67
N LEU A 319 -19.21 2.90 -6.89
CA LEU A 319 -18.22 2.61 -5.84
C LEU A 319 -16.90 3.28 -6.18
N LEU A 320 -16.51 4.26 -5.37
CA LEU A 320 -15.21 4.92 -5.48
C LEU A 320 -14.19 4.18 -4.62
N VAL A 321 -13.09 3.75 -5.25
CA VAL A 321 -11.96 3.11 -4.59
C VAL A 321 -10.79 4.09 -4.58
N VAL A 322 -10.33 4.44 -3.39
CA VAL A 322 -9.15 5.29 -3.11
C VAL A 322 -8.29 4.58 -2.07
N HIS A 323 -6.97 4.83 -2.09
CA HIS A 323 -6.05 4.21 -1.13
C HIS A 323 -6.28 4.68 0.31
N GLY A 324 -6.19 6.00 0.55
CA GLY A 324 -6.43 6.58 1.86
C GLY A 324 -7.92 6.80 2.14
N GLY A 325 -8.38 8.03 1.98
CA GLY A 325 -9.77 8.41 2.23
C GLY A 325 -10.16 9.69 1.50
N ILE A 326 -11.41 10.09 1.69
CA ILE A 326 -11.97 11.33 1.15
C ILE A 326 -12.38 12.27 2.28
N SER A 327 -12.37 13.57 2.02
CA SER A 327 -12.96 14.57 2.90
C SER A 327 -14.45 14.74 2.59
N ASP A 328 -15.24 15.19 3.56
CA ASP A 328 -16.68 15.45 3.43
C ASP A 328 -17.05 16.44 2.30
N THR A 329 -16.08 17.21 1.83
CA THR A 329 -16.25 18.21 0.75
C THR A 329 -15.75 17.74 -0.62
N THR A 330 -15.18 16.52 -0.72
CA THR A 330 -14.51 16.07 -1.95
C THR A 330 -15.53 15.63 -3.01
N SER A 331 -15.54 16.27 -4.17
CA SER A 331 -16.30 15.80 -5.34
C SER A 331 -15.45 15.00 -6.32
N LEU A 332 -16.09 14.15 -7.14
CA LEU A 332 -15.41 13.46 -8.25
C LEU A 332 -14.78 14.46 -9.24
N SER A 333 -15.40 15.62 -9.41
CA SER A 333 -14.87 16.66 -10.29
C SER A 333 -13.56 17.27 -9.76
N ASP A 334 -13.41 17.34 -8.44
CA ASP A 334 -12.18 17.85 -7.81
C ASP A 334 -11.05 16.86 -8.03
N ILE A 335 -11.31 15.57 -7.77
CA ILE A 335 -10.33 14.49 -8.01
C ILE A 335 -9.90 14.47 -9.48
N ALA A 336 -10.83 14.63 -10.42
CA ALA A 336 -10.53 14.63 -11.85
C ALA A 336 -9.64 15.80 -12.30
N LYS A 337 -9.64 16.93 -11.57
CA LYS A 337 -8.85 18.14 -11.91
C LYS A 337 -7.47 18.19 -11.27
N ILE A 338 -7.14 17.27 -10.37
CA ILE A 338 -5.83 17.25 -9.69
C ILE A 338 -4.70 17.13 -10.73
N ASP A 339 -3.72 18.03 -10.68
CA ASP A 339 -2.48 17.87 -11.44
C ASP A 339 -1.58 16.85 -10.73
N ARG A 340 -1.86 15.55 -10.93
CA ARG A 340 -1.23 14.46 -10.16
C ARG A 340 0.29 14.38 -10.34
N HIS A 341 0.79 14.79 -11.51
CA HIS A 341 2.23 14.84 -11.79
C HIS A 341 2.94 15.89 -10.90
N LYS A 342 2.26 17.00 -10.58
CA LYS A 342 2.75 18.04 -9.65
C LYS A 342 2.39 17.78 -8.19
N VAL A 343 1.64 16.72 -7.87
CA VAL A 343 1.48 16.23 -6.50
C VAL A 343 2.56 15.17 -6.24
N ARG A 344 3.83 15.57 -6.42
CA ARG A 344 4.93 15.02 -5.62
C ARG A 344 4.83 15.81 -4.33
N THR A 345 4.61 15.15 -3.19
CA THR A 345 4.31 15.75 -1.87
C THR A 345 4.62 17.25 -1.88
N ARG A 346 3.59 18.07 -2.19
CA ARG A 346 3.79 19.48 -2.45
C ARG A 346 4.34 20.09 -1.18
N VAL A 347 5.56 20.61 -1.34
CA VAL A 347 6.32 21.45 -0.41
C VAL A 347 5.46 22.59 0.11
#